data_AF-A0A7Y0DGX6-F1
#
_entry.id   AF-A0A7Y0DGX6-F1
#
_cell.length_a   1.000
_cell.length_b   1.000
_cell.length_c   1.000
_cell.angle_alpha   90.00
_cell.angle_beta   90.00
_cell.angle_gamma   90.00
#
_symmetry.space_group_name_H-M   'P 1'
#
loop_
_entity.id
_entity.type
_entity.pdbx_description
1 polymer ?
#
loop_
_entity_poly.entity_id
_entity_poly.type
_entity_poly.pdbx_seq_one_letter_code
_entity_poly.pdbx_strand_id
1 'polypeptide(L)'
;MPPRSLPDLTPVQVFALQDALLSNADRLLAAAMAVLDLGNVGLARSLAILGMEESGKAIAIHQRRVQIAFAPEGEPFVTDRLNHLWAHHQGKLELVYEFLVDESYWFGTEPAEPEVNRAYLGTIKRWTRRHDNLKKRGFYVELDKVGDALTPDGVADEESLADVISHVHQIGWQLRLGEHIEAKQQAQMELDVPPAAEGDVAGMREALSRIDNREVVENMLNAVRKGKPGQRLNNDTYRLKLPEPGSSPFANMGRAGYEAESRELRRSASQELATG
;
A
#
# COMPACT_ATOMS: atom_id res chain seq x y z
N MET A 1 9.15 -24.90 -12.42
CA MET A 1 8.69 -23.57 -12.90
C MET A 1 7.54 -23.14 -12.02
N PRO A 2 7.51 -21.91 -11.49
CA PRO A 2 6.30 -21.39 -10.85
C PRO A 2 5.15 -21.37 -11.87
N PRO A 3 3.90 -21.61 -11.43
CA PRO A 3 2.77 -21.71 -12.34
C PRO A 3 2.54 -20.38 -13.08
N ARG A 4 2.13 -20.46 -14.36
CA ARG A 4 1.83 -19.30 -15.23
C ARG A 4 0.63 -18.48 -14.73
N SER A 5 -0.17 -19.05 -13.83
CA SER A 5 -1.32 -18.46 -13.17
C SER A 5 -1.28 -18.82 -11.68
N LEU A 6 -1.82 -17.94 -10.84
CA LEU A 6 -2.08 -18.26 -9.45
C LEU A 6 -3.11 -19.40 -9.37
N PRO A 7 -2.92 -20.37 -8.47
CA PRO A 7 -3.99 -21.32 -8.15
C PRO A 7 -5.12 -20.58 -7.42
N ASP A 8 -6.31 -21.16 -7.39
CA ASP A 8 -7.35 -20.68 -6.50
C ASP A 8 -6.87 -20.73 -5.05
N LEU A 9 -7.01 -19.61 -4.35
CA LEU A 9 -6.52 -19.43 -2.99
C LEU A 9 -7.70 -19.45 -2.02
N THR A 10 -7.62 -20.32 -1.01
CA THR A 10 -8.50 -20.25 0.16
C THR A 10 -8.21 -18.98 0.97
N PRO A 11 -9.15 -18.53 1.84
CA PRO A 11 -8.94 -17.35 2.66
C PRO A 11 -7.65 -17.40 3.50
N VAL A 12 -7.38 -18.54 4.15
CA VAL A 12 -6.16 -18.75 4.95
C VAL A 12 -4.91 -18.59 4.10
N GLN A 13 -4.93 -19.07 2.85
CA GLN A 13 -3.81 -18.91 1.93
C GLN A 13 -3.63 -17.47 1.46
N VAL A 14 -4.71 -16.70 1.30
CA VAL A 14 -4.63 -15.28 0.96
C VAL A 14 -3.91 -14.49 2.06
N PHE A 15 -4.28 -14.69 3.34
CA PHE A 15 -3.62 -14.02 4.46
C PHE A 15 -2.14 -14.42 4.56
N ALA A 16 -1.86 -15.73 4.53
CA ALA A 16 -0.49 -16.24 4.60
C ALA A 16 0.38 -15.75 3.43
N LEU A 17 -0.19 -15.66 2.22
CA LEU A 17 0.49 -15.11 1.06
C LEU A 17 0.82 -13.63 1.27
N GLN A 18 -0.14 -12.81 1.71
CA GLN A 18 0.09 -11.40 1.94
C GLN A 18 1.19 -11.15 3.00
N ASP A 19 1.13 -11.87 4.12
CA ASP A 19 2.13 -11.78 5.19
C ASP A 19 3.53 -12.19 4.69
N ALA A 20 3.61 -13.27 3.91
CA ALA A 20 4.86 -13.74 3.32
C ALA A 20 5.44 -12.73 2.31
N LEU A 21 4.59 -12.11 1.48
CA LEU A 21 5.01 -11.07 0.53
C LEU A 21 5.58 -9.85 1.25
N LEU A 22 4.89 -9.37 2.28
CA LEU A 22 5.32 -8.22 3.08
C LEU A 22 6.64 -8.51 3.81
N SER A 23 6.74 -9.65 4.48
CA SER A 23 7.98 -10.06 5.17
C SER A 23 9.15 -10.28 4.19
N ASN A 24 8.89 -10.73 2.97
CA ASN A 24 9.94 -10.89 1.96
C ASN A 24 10.36 -9.55 1.36
N ALA A 25 9.40 -8.64 1.10
CA ALA A 25 9.68 -7.29 0.64
C ALA A 25 10.57 -6.54 1.64
N ASP A 26 10.21 -6.58 2.93
CA ASP A 26 11.00 -6.01 4.03
C ASP A 26 12.45 -6.52 4.03
N ARG A 27 12.64 -7.84 4.04
CA ARG A 27 13.96 -8.48 4.00
C ARG A 27 14.79 -8.05 2.78
N LEU A 28 14.17 -7.98 1.61
CA LEU A 28 14.85 -7.57 0.37
C LEU A 28 15.28 -6.09 0.42
N LEU A 29 14.45 -5.22 0.99
CA LEU A 29 14.74 -3.79 1.11
C LEU A 29 15.79 -3.52 2.18
N ALA A 30 15.74 -4.21 3.33
CA ALA A 30 16.77 -4.16 4.35
C ALA A 30 18.12 -4.66 3.82
N ALA A 31 18.11 -5.77 3.07
CA ALA A 31 19.31 -6.26 2.39
C ALA A 31 19.83 -5.26 1.34
N ALA A 32 18.94 -4.61 0.59
CA ALA A 32 19.32 -3.57 -0.36
C ALA A 32 20.04 -2.39 0.32
N MET A 33 19.54 -1.93 1.47
CA MET A 33 20.23 -0.90 2.28
C MET A 33 21.60 -1.36 2.74
N ALA A 34 21.70 -2.54 3.36
CA ALA A 34 22.97 -3.05 3.86
C ALA A 34 24.03 -3.20 2.75
N VAL A 35 23.61 -3.63 1.55
CA VAL A 35 24.48 -3.74 0.38
C VAL A 35 24.87 -2.36 -0.18
N LEU A 36 23.96 -1.38 -0.10
CA LEU A 36 24.25 0.00 -0.48
C LEU A 36 25.29 0.62 0.45
N ASP A 37 25.20 0.39 1.76
CA ASP A 37 26.15 0.87 2.76
C ASP A 37 27.57 0.31 2.54
N LEU A 38 27.67 -0.86 1.90
CA LEU A 38 28.94 -1.46 1.46
C LEU A 38 29.45 -0.92 0.11
N GLY A 39 28.73 0.03 -0.50
CA GLY A 39 29.07 0.67 -1.77
C GLY A 39 28.67 -0.12 -3.02
N ASN A 40 27.94 -1.23 -2.90
CA ASN A 40 27.54 -2.04 -4.05
C ASN A 40 26.17 -1.59 -4.60
N VAL A 41 26.20 -0.46 -5.29
CA VAL A 41 25.01 0.23 -5.80
C VAL A 41 24.20 -0.63 -6.78
N GLY A 42 24.88 -1.34 -7.71
CA GLY A 42 24.21 -2.18 -8.70
C GLY A 42 23.42 -3.32 -8.08
N LEU A 43 24.03 -4.02 -7.12
CA LEU A 43 23.37 -5.10 -6.40
C LEU A 43 22.24 -4.58 -5.48
N ALA A 44 22.48 -3.49 -4.75
CA ALA A 44 21.48 -2.85 -3.93
C ALA A 44 20.22 -2.46 -4.74
N ARG A 45 20.41 -1.86 -5.92
CA ARG A 45 19.29 -1.50 -6.82
C ARG A 45 18.49 -2.72 -7.25
N SER A 46 19.17 -3.83 -7.53
CA SER A 46 18.52 -5.05 -7.98
C SER A 46 17.71 -5.71 -6.86
N LEU A 47 18.22 -5.70 -5.62
CA LEU A 47 17.48 -6.12 -4.43
C LEU A 47 16.27 -5.21 -4.15
N ALA A 48 16.43 -3.89 -4.30
CA ALA A 48 15.34 -2.94 -4.16
C ALA A 48 14.20 -3.20 -5.16
N ILE A 49 14.54 -3.44 -6.44
CA ILE A 49 13.56 -3.81 -7.47
C ILE A 49 12.82 -5.10 -7.10
N LEU A 50 13.51 -6.12 -6.59
CA LEU A 50 12.87 -7.35 -6.12
C LEU A 50 11.92 -7.07 -4.94
N GLY A 51 12.33 -6.25 -3.97
CA GLY A 51 11.47 -5.83 -2.86
C GLY A 51 10.22 -5.08 -3.33
N MET A 52 10.34 -4.25 -4.37
CA MET A 52 9.21 -3.59 -5.01
C MET A 52 8.29 -4.58 -5.74
N GLU A 53 8.83 -5.60 -6.41
CA GLU A 53 8.00 -6.62 -7.05
C GLU A 53 7.13 -7.37 -6.02
N GLU A 54 7.68 -7.71 -4.85
CA GLU A 54 6.93 -8.33 -3.75
C GLU A 54 5.93 -7.36 -3.12
N SER A 55 6.31 -6.09 -2.93
CA SER A 55 5.41 -5.04 -2.45
C SER A 55 4.22 -4.83 -3.38
N GLY A 56 4.44 -4.82 -4.70
CA GLY A 56 3.38 -4.68 -5.70
C GLY A 56 2.37 -5.85 -5.65
N LYS A 57 2.85 -7.08 -5.44
CA LYS A 57 1.95 -8.23 -5.21
C LYS A 57 1.12 -8.05 -3.93
N ALA A 58 1.74 -7.59 -2.84
CA ALA A 58 1.04 -7.36 -1.57
C ALA A 58 -0.05 -6.28 -1.71
N ILE A 59 0.24 -5.17 -2.40
CA ILE A 59 -0.73 -4.12 -2.71
C ILE A 59 -1.91 -4.71 -3.50
N ALA A 60 -1.66 -5.56 -4.48
CA ALA A 60 -2.73 -6.15 -5.31
C ALA A 60 -3.64 -7.09 -4.51
N ILE A 61 -3.06 -7.91 -3.62
CA ILE A 61 -3.83 -8.77 -2.71
C ILE A 61 -4.70 -7.90 -1.78
N HIS A 62 -4.12 -6.84 -1.21
CA HIS A 62 -4.86 -5.89 -0.37
C HIS A 62 -6.03 -5.24 -1.12
N GLN A 63 -5.78 -4.67 -2.30
CA GLN A 63 -6.84 -4.10 -3.15
C GLN A 63 -7.94 -5.11 -3.45
N ARG A 64 -7.59 -6.38 -3.72
CA ARG A 64 -8.58 -7.43 -3.96
C ARG A 64 -9.39 -7.76 -2.70
N ARG A 65 -8.78 -7.80 -1.50
CA ARG A 65 -9.49 -7.99 -0.22
C ARG A 65 -10.47 -6.86 0.09
N VAL A 66 -10.15 -5.62 -0.30
CA VAL A 66 -11.09 -4.49 -0.22
C VAL A 66 -12.25 -4.70 -1.19
N GLN A 67 -11.95 -4.99 -2.46
CA GLN A 67 -12.94 -5.10 -3.53
C GLN A 67 -13.91 -6.29 -3.36
N ILE A 68 -13.41 -7.43 -2.88
CA ILE A 68 -14.21 -8.68 -2.82
C ILE A 68 -15.39 -8.58 -1.83
N ALA A 69 -15.33 -7.65 -0.86
CA ALA A 69 -16.44 -7.35 0.04
C ALA A 69 -17.70 -6.85 -0.69
N PHE A 70 -17.52 -6.27 -1.88
CA PHE A 70 -18.58 -5.69 -2.71
C PHE A 70 -18.85 -6.52 -3.98
N ALA A 71 -18.06 -7.56 -4.23
CA ALA A 71 -18.27 -8.48 -5.33
C ALA A 71 -19.48 -9.40 -5.07
N PRO A 72 -20.11 -9.99 -6.11
CA PRO A 72 -21.04 -11.10 -5.96
C PRO A 72 -20.53 -12.19 -4.99
N GLU A 73 -21.45 -12.77 -4.22
CA GLU A 73 -21.14 -13.87 -3.31
C GLU A 73 -20.61 -15.09 -4.07
N GLY A 74 -19.51 -15.67 -3.59
CA GLY A 74 -18.85 -16.81 -4.22
C GLY A 74 -17.93 -16.45 -5.39
N GLU A 75 -17.67 -15.16 -5.63
CA GLU A 75 -16.70 -14.74 -6.65
C GLU A 75 -15.29 -15.25 -6.29
N PRO A 76 -14.56 -15.86 -7.23
CA PRO A 76 -13.20 -16.32 -6.99
C PRO A 76 -12.29 -15.17 -6.53
N PHE A 77 -11.43 -15.43 -5.53
CA PHE A 77 -10.49 -14.41 -5.08
C PHE A 77 -9.48 -14.05 -6.16
N VAL A 78 -8.93 -15.06 -6.85
CA VAL A 78 -7.98 -14.90 -7.94
C VAL A 78 -8.71 -14.50 -9.21
N THR A 79 -8.38 -13.32 -9.72
CA THR A 79 -8.95 -12.75 -10.95
C THR A 79 -7.94 -12.78 -12.10
N ASP A 80 -8.42 -12.60 -13.33
CA ASP A 80 -7.55 -12.42 -14.50
C ASP A 80 -6.58 -11.25 -14.34
N ARG A 81 -7.04 -10.16 -13.70
CA ARG A 81 -6.19 -9.01 -13.35
C ARG A 81 -5.05 -9.43 -12.42
N LEU A 82 -5.34 -10.21 -11.38
CA LEU A 82 -4.32 -10.67 -10.43
C LEU A 82 -3.34 -11.65 -11.09
N ASN A 83 -3.83 -12.56 -11.94
CA ASN A 83 -3.02 -13.46 -12.74
C ASN A 83 -2.08 -12.70 -13.68
N HIS A 84 -2.60 -11.71 -14.40
CA HIS A 84 -1.81 -10.88 -15.31
C HIS A 84 -0.72 -10.11 -14.55
N LEU A 85 -1.06 -9.48 -13.42
CA LEU A 85 -0.10 -8.78 -12.59
C LEU A 85 1.00 -9.72 -12.09
N TRP A 86 0.66 -10.96 -11.70
CA TRP A 86 1.65 -11.92 -11.20
C TRP A 86 2.75 -12.23 -12.23
N ALA A 87 2.39 -12.28 -13.51
CA ALA A 87 3.29 -12.51 -14.63
C ALA A 87 4.01 -11.23 -15.13
N HIS A 88 3.51 -10.03 -14.79
CA HIS A 88 3.98 -8.78 -15.37
C HIS A 88 4.81 -7.95 -14.38
N HIS A 89 6.14 -8.06 -14.46
CA HIS A 89 7.07 -7.34 -13.57
C HIS A 89 6.87 -5.82 -13.59
N GLN A 90 6.77 -5.21 -14.77
CA GLN A 90 6.51 -3.77 -14.91
C GLN A 90 5.20 -3.36 -14.21
N GLY A 91 4.16 -4.19 -14.29
CA GLY A 91 2.85 -3.88 -13.69
C GLY A 91 2.93 -3.84 -12.15
N LYS A 92 3.78 -4.67 -11.54
CA LYS A 92 4.01 -4.65 -10.08
C LYS A 92 4.67 -3.35 -9.65
N LEU A 93 5.67 -2.89 -10.40
CA LEU A 93 6.37 -1.63 -10.10
C LEU A 93 5.48 -0.41 -10.36
N GLU A 94 4.64 -0.45 -11.40
CA GLU A 94 3.63 0.59 -11.66
C GLU A 94 2.63 0.68 -10.51
N LEU A 95 2.17 -0.46 -10.00
CA LEU A 95 1.28 -0.49 -8.85
C LEU A 95 1.93 0.07 -7.57
N VAL A 96 3.22 -0.22 -7.34
CA VAL A 96 4.00 0.40 -6.24
C VAL A 96 4.09 1.92 -6.42
N TYR A 97 4.40 2.37 -7.63
CA TYR A 97 4.48 3.79 -7.94
C TYR A 97 3.15 4.50 -7.68
N GLU A 98 2.03 3.98 -8.18
CA GLU A 98 0.70 4.56 -7.99
C GLU A 98 0.33 4.60 -6.51
N PHE A 99 0.56 3.50 -5.78
CA PHE A 99 0.28 3.43 -4.35
C PHE A 99 1.05 4.47 -3.53
N LEU A 100 2.34 4.68 -3.84
CA LEU A 100 3.16 5.69 -3.17
C LEU A 100 2.89 7.13 -3.65
N VAL A 101 2.34 7.32 -4.84
CA VAL A 101 1.90 8.64 -5.30
C VAL A 101 0.62 9.04 -4.58
N ASP A 102 -0.36 8.15 -4.56
CA ASP A 102 -1.68 8.43 -4.02
C ASP A 102 -1.70 8.39 -2.48
N GLU A 103 -0.76 7.68 -1.86
CA GLU A 103 -0.63 7.48 -0.40
C GLU A 103 -1.98 7.27 0.28
N SER A 104 -2.76 6.31 -0.22
CA SER A 104 -4.15 6.08 0.23
C SER A 104 -4.30 5.83 1.73
N TYR A 105 -3.21 5.44 2.40
CA TYR A 105 -3.14 5.19 3.84
C TYR A 105 -2.03 6.04 4.50
N TRP A 106 -2.09 7.35 4.25
CA TRP A 106 -1.18 8.37 4.76
C TRP A 106 -1.16 8.49 6.29
N PHE A 107 0.03 8.78 6.85
CA PHE A 107 0.30 8.83 8.30
C PHE A 107 0.73 10.20 8.84
N GLY A 108 0.84 11.21 7.97
CA GLY A 108 1.24 12.55 8.38
C GLY A 108 0.07 13.36 8.92
N THR A 109 0.41 14.50 9.53
CA THR A 109 -0.56 15.43 10.12
C THR A 109 -1.24 16.32 9.09
N GLU A 110 -0.63 16.51 7.93
CA GLU A 110 -1.16 17.27 6.79
C GLU A 110 -1.76 16.32 5.75
N PRO A 111 -2.57 16.76 4.77
CA PRO A 111 -3.01 15.89 3.68
C PRO A 111 -1.83 15.34 2.87
N ALA A 112 -1.99 14.16 2.28
CA ALA A 112 -1.02 13.68 1.28
C ALA A 112 -0.95 14.65 0.09
N GLU A 113 0.24 14.79 -0.51
CA GLU A 113 0.48 15.68 -1.66
C GLU A 113 0.89 14.86 -2.90
N PRO A 114 -0.05 14.33 -3.68
CA PRO A 114 0.24 13.42 -4.79
C PRO A 114 1.17 14.03 -5.84
N GLU A 115 1.09 15.34 -6.08
CA GLU A 115 1.89 16.07 -7.05
C GLU A 115 3.36 16.15 -6.62
N VAL A 116 3.61 16.36 -5.33
CA VAL A 116 4.95 16.36 -4.73
C VAL A 116 5.50 14.94 -4.71
N ASN A 117 4.69 13.96 -4.31
CA ASN A 117 5.05 12.54 -4.35
C ASN A 117 5.42 12.11 -5.77
N ARG A 118 4.66 12.55 -6.78
CA ARG A 118 4.92 12.24 -8.19
C ARG A 118 6.25 12.78 -8.69
N ALA A 119 6.60 14.00 -8.31
CA ALA A 119 7.88 14.61 -8.68
C ALA A 119 9.05 13.84 -8.04
N TYR A 120 8.90 13.47 -6.77
CA TYR A 120 9.89 12.73 -6.00
C TYR A 120 10.09 11.28 -6.48
N LEU A 121 8.98 10.58 -6.80
CA LEU A 121 8.98 9.19 -7.24
C LEU A 121 9.29 9.02 -8.73
N GLY A 122 9.72 10.09 -9.43
CA GLY A 122 10.13 10.04 -10.83
C GLY A 122 11.23 9.00 -11.11
N THR A 123 12.05 8.69 -10.11
CA THR A 123 13.06 7.61 -10.15
C THR A 123 12.43 6.23 -10.28
N ILE A 124 11.43 5.92 -9.46
CA ILE A 124 10.68 4.65 -9.53
C ILE A 124 10.03 4.49 -10.92
N LYS A 125 9.47 5.57 -11.47
CA LYS A 125 8.88 5.58 -12.82
C LYS A 125 9.89 5.31 -13.94
N ARG A 126 11.17 5.67 -13.76
CA ARG A 126 12.24 5.31 -14.71
C ARG A 126 12.62 3.85 -14.59
N TRP A 127 12.63 3.32 -13.37
CA TRP A 127 12.94 1.92 -13.12
C TRP A 127 11.89 0.99 -13.71
N THR A 128 10.60 1.33 -13.65
CA THR A 128 9.53 0.51 -14.25
C THR A 128 9.81 0.21 -15.74
N ARG A 129 10.29 1.21 -16.49
CA ARG A 129 10.63 1.13 -17.92
C ARG A 129 11.92 0.38 -18.24
N ARG A 130 12.82 0.22 -17.27
CA ARG A 130 14.17 -0.38 -17.46
C ARG A 130 14.45 -1.56 -16.51
N HIS A 131 13.44 -2.05 -15.81
CA HIS A 131 13.59 -2.93 -14.64
C HIS A 131 14.37 -4.22 -14.96
N ASP A 132 14.11 -4.87 -16.09
CA ASP A 132 14.83 -6.10 -16.47
C ASP A 132 16.33 -5.86 -16.64
N ASN A 133 16.71 -4.77 -17.32
CA ASN A 133 18.11 -4.42 -17.51
C ASN A 133 18.74 -3.94 -16.19
N LEU A 134 18.03 -3.17 -15.37
CA LEU A 134 18.53 -2.71 -14.08
C LEU A 134 18.75 -3.86 -13.09
N LYS A 135 17.81 -4.81 -13.04
CA LYS A 135 17.90 -6.02 -12.20
C LYS A 135 19.07 -6.90 -12.65
N LYS A 136 19.27 -7.07 -13.96
CA LYS A 136 20.40 -7.86 -14.47
C LYS A 136 21.75 -7.21 -14.15
N ARG A 137 21.86 -5.88 -14.27
CA ARG A 137 23.09 -5.13 -14.01
C ARG A 137 23.62 -5.25 -12.59
N GLY A 138 22.84 -5.67 -11.60
CA GLY A 138 23.34 -5.95 -10.25
C GLY A 138 23.76 -7.39 -10.00
N PHE A 139 23.37 -8.34 -10.85
CA PHE A 139 23.62 -9.78 -10.64
C PHE A 139 24.53 -10.41 -11.70
N TYR A 140 24.64 -9.81 -12.88
CA TYR A 140 25.33 -10.39 -14.03
C TYR A 140 26.34 -9.41 -14.63
N VAL A 141 27.40 -9.97 -15.22
CA VAL A 141 28.30 -9.24 -16.12
C VAL A 141 27.72 -9.30 -17.53
N GLU A 142 27.55 -8.15 -18.15
CA GLU A 142 27.07 -8.03 -19.54
C GLU A 142 28.10 -7.28 -20.41
N LEU A 143 27.86 -7.21 -21.72
CA LEU A 143 28.60 -6.34 -22.62
C LEU A 143 27.75 -5.14 -22.99
N ASP A 144 28.35 -3.96 -23.06
CA ASP A 144 27.67 -2.78 -23.56
C ASP A 144 27.60 -2.76 -25.11
N LYS A 145 27.11 -1.65 -25.68
CA LYS A 145 26.92 -1.52 -27.13
C LYS A 145 28.23 -1.46 -27.92
N VAL A 146 29.35 -1.18 -27.27
CA VAL A 146 30.69 -1.12 -27.88
C VAL A 146 31.54 -2.35 -27.51
N GLY A 147 31.02 -3.25 -26.68
CA GLY A 147 31.64 -4.53 -26.33
C GLY A 147 32.43 -4.48 -25.03
N ASP A 148 32.31 -3.42 -24.24
CA ASP A 148 32.97 -3.29 -22.94
C ASP A 148 32.18 -4.05 -21.85
N ALA A 149 32.91 -4.61 -20.89
CA ALA A 149 32.30 -5.34 -19.78
C ALA A 149 31.56 -4.39 -18.84
N LEU A 150 30.25 -4.60 -18.68
CA LEU A 150 29.41 -3.98 -17.67
C LEU A 150 29.40 -4.86 -16.43
N THR A 151 30.07 -4.41 -15.38
CA THR A 151 30.07 -5.08 -14.07
C THR A 151 29.13 -4.37 -13.09
N PRO A 152 28.58 -5.09 -12.08
CA PRO A 152 27.77 -4.49 -11.02
C PRO A 152 28.47 -3.34 -10.28
N ASP A 153 29.79 -3.41 -10.16
CA ASP A 153 30.62 -2.45 -9.41
C ASP A 153 30.82 -1.11 -10.15
N GLY A 154 30.55 -1.07 -11.46
CA GLY A 154 30.68 0.14 -12.29
C GLY A 154 29.44 1.04 -12.29
N VAL A 155 28.47 0.78 -11.43
CA VAL A 155 27.19 1.47 -11.39
C VAL A 155 27.25 2.65 -10.41
N ALA A 156 27.16 3.88 -10.94
CA ALA A 156 27.06 5.07 -10.10
C ALA A 156 25.71 5.17 -9.37
N ASP A 157 25.73 5.72 -8.16
CA ASP A 157 24.56 6.07 -7.35
C ASP A 157 24.06 7.49 -7.71
N GLU A 158 23.61 7.65 -8.95
CA GLU A 158 23.17 8.95 -9.48
C GLU A 158 21.78 9.36 -8.97
N GLU A 159 21.02 8.41 -8.44
CA GLU A 159 19.64 8.58 -8.00
C GLU A 159 19.57 8.04 -6.58
N SER A 160 19.46 8.90 -5.56
CA SER A 160 19.49 8.53 -4.13
C SER A 160 18.76 7.22 -3.84
N LEU A 161 19.49 6.11 -3.91
CA LEU A 161 18.92 4.76 -3.88
C LEU A 161 18.38 4.46 -2.48
N ALA A 162 19.07 5.00 -1.47
CA ALA A 162 18.65 5.03 -0.08
C ALA A 162 17.26 5.67 0.09
N ASP A 163 16.99 6.77 -0.62
CA ASP A 163 15.69 7.42 -0.56
C ASP A 163 14.58 6.56 -1.17
N VAL A 164 14.84 5.95 -2.34
CA VAL A 164 13.87 5.05 -2.97
C VAL A 164 13.57 3.85 -2.09
N ILE A 165 14.61 3.19 -1.57
CA ILE A 165 14.45 2.05 -0.65
C ILE A 165 13.66 2.48 0.58
N SER A 166 13.94 3.66 1.12
CA SER A 166 13.24 4.19 2.28
C SER A 166 11.75 4.45 2.05
N HIS A 167 11.37 4.88 0.85
CA HIS A 167 9.96 5.11 0.52
C HIS A 167 9.21 3.79 0.30
N VAL A 168 9.83 2.83 -0.40
CA VAL A 168 9.20 1.51 -0.64
C VAL A 168 9.04 0.73 0.67
N HIS A 169 9.98 0.86 1.60
CA HIS A 169 9.93 0.18 2.90
C HIS A 169 8.68 0.56 3.73
N GLN A 170 8.06 1.71 3.47
CA GLN A 170 6.85 2.15 4.18
C GLN A 170 5.57 1.44 3.74
N ILE A 171 5.57 0.81 2.56
CA ILE A 171 4.38 0.17 1.97
C ILE A 171 3.80 -0.89 2.90
N GLY A 172 4.66 -1.67 3.57
CA GLY A 172 4.21 -2.71 4.48
C GLY A 172 3.31 -2.16 5.58
N TRP A 173 3.77 -1.11 6.27
CA TRP A 173 3.00 -0.44 7.29
C TRP A 173 1.76 0.27 6.73
N GLN A 174 1.87 0.97 5.61
CA GLN A 174 0.73 1.64 4.96
C GLN A 174 -0.39 0.64 4.63
N LEU A 175 -0.05 -0.56 4.16
CA LEU A 175 -1.03 -1.61 3.91
C LEU A 175 -1.67 -2.11 5.21
N ARG A 176 -0.92 -2.29 6.30
CA ARG A 176 -1.50 -2.71 7.60
C ARG A 176 -2.45 -1.68 8.20
N LEU A 177 -2.09 -0.40 8.11
CA LEU A 177 -3.01 0.67 8.47
C LEU A 177 -4.25 0.63 7.59
N GLY A 178 -4.07 0.49 6.28
CA GLY A 178 -5.15 0.37 5.32
C GLY A 178 -6.10 -0.79 5.64
N GLU A 179 -5.57 -1.95 5.99
CA GLU A 179 -6.38 -3.09 6.44
C GLU A 179 -7.29 -2.71 7.60
N HIS A 180 -6.78 -1.97 8.58
CA HIS A 180 -7.54 -1.52 9.73
C HIS A 180 -8.61 -0.47 9.36
N ILE A 181 -8.24 0.54 8.57
CA ILE A 181 -9.15 1.60 8.12
C ILE A 181 -10.31 1.00 7.34
N GLU A 182 -10.01 0.15 6.36
CA GLU A 182 -10.98 -0.48 5.49
C GLU A 182 -11.85 -1.48 6.26
N ALA A 183 -11.27 -2.30 7.17
CA ALA A 183 -12.06 -3.20 8.01
C ALA A 183 -13.04 -2.44 8.91
N LYS A 184 -12.61 -1.31 9.48
CA LYS A 184 -13.47 -0.43 10.28
C LYS A 184 -14.59 0.16 9.43
N GLN A 185 -14.28 0.63 8.22
CA GLN A 185 -15.25 1.18 7.30
C GLN A 185 -16.27 0.11 6.85
N GLN A 186 -15.81 -1.10 6.53
CA GLN A 186 -16.67 -2.23 6.17
C GLN A 186 -17.59 -2.62 7.33
N ALA A 187 -17.07 -2.69 8.56
CA ALA A 187 -17.88 -2.96 9.75
C ALA A 187 -18.92 -1.86 9.99
N GLN A 188 -18.56 -0.58 9.79
CA GLN A 188 -19.50 0.54 9.90
C GLN A 188 -20.59 0.50 8.83
N MET A 189 -20.27 0.06 7.61
CA MET A 189 -21.26 -0.06 6.53
C MET A 189 -22.32 -1.12 6.83
N GLU A 190 -21.98 -2.19 7.53
CA GLU A 190 -22.92 -3.25 7.90
C GLU A 190 -23.87 -2.88 9.04
N LEU A 191 -23.56 -1.84 9.81
CA LEU A 191 -24.40 -1.40 10.92
C LEU A 191 -25.59 -0.60 10.43
N ASP A 192 -26.77 -0.90 10.97
CA ASP A 192 -27.92 -0.02 10.87
C ASP A 192 -27.61 1.30 11.59
N VAL A 193 -27.87 2.40 10.91
CA VAL A 193 -27.90 3.73 11.53
C VAL A 193 -29.34 3.98 11.97
N PRO A 194 -29.64 3.96 13.28
CA PRO A 194 -31.00 4.18 13.75
C PRO A 194 -31.46 5.61 13.42
N PRO A 195 -32.79 5.84 13.28
CA PRO A 195 -33.37 7.17 13.26
C PRO A 195 -32.85 8.03 14.42
N ALA A 196 -32.38 9.24 14.14
CA ALA A 196 -32.01 10.18 15.19
C ALA A 196 -33.25 10.66 15.94
N ALA A 197 -33.11 10.93 17.24
CA ALA A 197 -34.19 11.51 18.03
C ALA A 197 -34.48 12.94 17.56
N GLU A 198 -35.73 13.42 17.69
CA GLU A 198 -36.09 14.78 17.24
C GLU A 198 -35.25 15.88 17.91
N GLY A 199 -34.78 15.65 19.14
CA GLY A 199 -33.84 16.56 19.82
C GLY A 199 -32.49 16.67 19.09
N ASP A 200 -31.94 15.57 18.60
CA ASP A 200 -30.69 15.53 17.85
C ASP A 200 -30.84 16.17 16.46
N VAL A 201 -31.98 15.91 15.81
CA VAL A 201 -32.34 16.53 14.52
C VAL A 201 -32.50 18.05 14.68
N ALA A 202 -33.10 18.51 15.78
CA ALA A 202 -33.21 19.94 16.08
C ALA A 202 -31.83 20.58 16.29
N GLY A 203 -30.94 19.93 17.05
CA GLY A 203 -29.56 20.38 17.25
C GLY A 203 -28.75 20.45 15.95
N MET A 204 -28.87 19.44 15.07
CA MET A 204 -28.25 19.47 13.74
C MET A 204 -28.82 20.57 12.85
N ARG A 205 -30.14 20.82 12.89
CA ARG A 205 -30.75 21.91 12.13
C ARG A 205 -30.20 23.27 12.56
N GLU A 206 -30.02 23.48 13.86
CA GLU A 206 -29.43 24.70 14.39
C GLU A 206 -27.95 24.84 13.96
N ALA A 207 -27.16 23.78 14.06
CA ALA A 207 -25.76 23.77 13.64
C ALA A 207 -25.58 24.06 12.13
N LEU A 208 -26.51 23.58 11.30
CA LEU A 208 -26.49 23.75 9.84
C LEU A 208 -27.25 25.01 9.37
N SER A 209 -27.79 25.82 10.29
CA SER A 209 -28.58 27.02 9.96
C SER A 209 -27.83 28.07 9.14
N ARG A 210 -26.50 28.00 9.13
CA ARG A 210 -25.60 28.89 8.37
C ARG A 210 -25.35 28.43 6.93
N ILE A 211 -25.85 27.26 6.53
CA ILE A 211 -25.75 26.78 5.15
C ILE A 211 -26.91 27.36 4.34
N ASP A 212 -26.59 28.14 3.30
CA ASP A 212 -27.59 28.84 2.49
C ASP A 212 -28.55 27.91 1.73
N ASN A 213 -28.10 26.68 1.44
CA ASN A 213 -28.92 25.70 0.72
C ASN A 213 -29.85 24.92 1.67
N ARG A 214 -31.02 25.51 1.95
CA ARG A 214 -32.04 24.91 2.83
C ARG A 214 -32.57 23.56 2.34
N GLU A 215 -32.62 23.34 1.04
CA GLU A 215 -33.08 22.07 0.46
C GLU A 215 -32.08 20.94 0.77
N VAL A 216 -30.78 21.21 0.61
CA VAL A 216 -29.73 20.26 1.00
C VAL A 216 -29.77 19.96 2.49
N VAL A 217 -29.94 20.99 3.34
CA VAL A 217 -30.03 20.82 4.80
C VAL A 217 -31.25 19.96 5.17
N GLU A 218 -32.45 20.25 4.65
CA GLU A 218 -33.63 19.43 4.97
C GLU A 218 -33.54 18.01 4.38
N ASN A 219 -32.90 17.82 3.23
CA ASN A 219 -32.62 16.47 2.71
C ASN A 219 -31.68 15.68 3.62
N MET A 220 -30.63 16.31 4.15
CA MET A 220 -29.73 15.71 5.14
C MET A 220 -30.46 15.38 6.45
N LEU A 221 -31.26 16.31 6.99
CA LEU A 221 -32.03 16.10 8.21
C LEU A 221 -33.07 14.99 8.05
N ASN A 222 -33.74 14.92 6.90
CA ASN A 222 -34.69 13.85 6.59
C ASN A 222 -34.00 12.48 6.44
N ALA A 223 -32.77 12.44 5.91
CA ALA A 223 -31.99 11.21 5.85
C ALA A 223 -31.63 10.72 7.27
N VAL A 224 -31.18 11.62 8.14
CA VAL A 224 -30.81 11.30 9.53
C VAL A 224 -32.04 10.90 10.37
N ARG A 225 -33.19 11.56 10.15
CA ARG A 225 -34.47 11.22 10.80
C ARG A 225 -35.00 9.85 10.38
N LYS A 226 -34.73 9.39 9.16
CA LYS A 226 -35.16 8.06 8.69
C LYS A 226 -34.22 6.94 9.15
N GLY A 227 -32.98 7.28 9.51
CA GLY A 227 -31.93 6.29 9.64
C GLY A 227 -31.57 5.67 8.29
N LYS A 228 -30.65 4.72 8.30
CA LYS A 228 -30.21 3.98 7.11
C LYS A 228 -29.97 2.52 7.48
N PRO A 229 -30.57 1.56 6.75
CA PRO A 229 -30.23 0.16 6.95
C PRO A 229 -28.77 -0.09 6.56
N GLY A 230 -28.12 -0.97 7.29
CA GLY A 230 -26.78 -1.47 7.00
C GLY A 230 -26.73 -2.09 5.61
N GLN A 231 -25.58 -1.95 4.96
CA GLN A 231 -25.30 -2.61 3.70
C GLN A 231 -24.70 -3.98 3.99
N ARG A 232 -25.38 -5.04 3.53
CA ARG A 232 -24.81 -6.38 3.54
C ARG A 232 -23.58 -6.43 2.63
N LEU A 233 -22.46 -6.89 3.18
CA LEU A 233 -21.24 -7.16 2.45
C LEU A 233 -21.12 -8.68 2.18
N ASN A 234 -20.49 -9.02 1.06
CA ASN A 234 -20.36 -10.40 0.57
C ASN A 234 -18.96 -10.97 0.87
N ASN A 235 -18.77 -12.25 0.61
CA ASN A 235 -17.48 -12.94 0.65
C ASN A 235 -16.76 -12.77 1.99
N ASP A 236 -17.52 -12.95 3.07
CA ASP A 236 -17.13 -12.62 4.45
C ASP A 236 -15.81 -13.27 4.92
N THR A 237 -15.44 -14.40 4.32
CA THR A 237 -14.19 -15.10 4.65
C THR A 237 -12.95 -14.42 4.07
N TYR A 238 -13.06 -13.69 2.95
CA TYR A 238 -11.93 -13.06 2.27
C TYR A 238 -11.73 -11.58 2.60
N ARG A 239 -12.82 -10.88 2.94
CA ARG A 239 -12.79 -9.43 3.19
C ARG A 239 -11.99 -9.07 4.46
N LEU A 240 -11.75 -7.77 4.63
CA LEU A 240 -11.00 -7.24 5.76
C LEU A 240 -11.87 -7.28 7.02
N LYS A 241 -11.28 -7.70 8.15
CA LYS A 241 -11.96 -7.77 9.44
C LYS A 241 -11.07 -7.25 10.55
N LEU A 242 -11.68 -6.52 11.48
CA LEU A 242 -11.04 -6.19 12.74
C LEU A 242 -10.94 -7.45 13.59
N PRO A 243 -9.80 -7.71 14.26
CA PRO A 243 -9.68 -8.81 15.22
C PRO A 243 -10.74 -8.71 16.32
N GLU A 244 -10.92 -7.49 16.84
CA GLU A 244 -11.94 -7.12 17.83
C GLU A 244 -12.49 -5.72 17.53
N PRO A 245 -13.75 -5.42 17.87
CA PRO A 245 -14.30 -4.07 17.78
C PRO A 245 -13.43 -3.07 18.58
N GLY A 246 -12.99 -1.99 17.92
CA GLY A 246 -12.14 -0.97 18.56
C GLY A 246 -10.68 -1.37 18.76
N SER A 247 -10.24 -2.49 18.17
CA SER A 247 -8.83 -2.90 18.15
C SER A 247 -7.92 -1.77 17.62
N SER A 248 -6.68 -1.72 18.09
CA SER A 248 -5.70 -0.72 17.63
C SER A 248 -5.01 -1.19 16.34
N PRO A 249 -4.80 -0.31 15.35
CA PRO A 249 -3.98 -0.63 14.17
C PRO A 249 -2.52 -0.96 14.54
N PHE A 250 -2.07 -0.56 15.73
CA PHE A 250 -0.72 -0.78 16.22
C PHE A 250 -0.55 -2.03 17.09
N ALA A 251 -1.62 -2.81 17.31
CA ALA A 251 -1.59 -3.96 18.24
C ALA A 251 -0.54 -5.03 17.85
N ASN A 252 -0.14 -5.06 16.58
CA ASN A 252 0.84 -5.99 16.04
C ASN A 252 2.20 -5.35 15.71
N MET A 253 2.44 -4.09 16.08
CA MET A 253 3.72 -3.41 15.82
C MET A 253 4.90 -4.26 16.34
N GLY A 254 5.92 -4.47 15.49
CA GLY A 254 7.10 -5.27 15.83
C GLY A 254 6.96 -6.78 15.63
N ARG A 255 5.82 -7.27 15.14
CA ARG A 255 5.69 -8.64 14.61
C ARG A 255 6.21 -8.72 13.17
N ALA A 256 6.52 -9.94 12.72
CA ALA A 256 6.92 -10.16 11.33
C ALA A 256 5.83 -9.68 10.35
N GLY A 257 6.19 -8.84 9.38
CA GLY A 257 5.25 -8.19 8.46
C GLY A 257 4.50 -6.99 9.06
N TYR A 258 4.98 -6.45 10.18
CA TYR A 258 4.52 -5.26 10.91
C TYR A 258 5.70 -4.39 11.39
N GLU A 259 6.85 -4.52 10.74
CA GLU A 259 8.03 -3.69 10.94
C GLU A 259 7.70 -2.28 10.45
N ALA A 260 7.81 -1.28 11.33
CA ALA A 260 7.43 0.09 11.00
C ALA A 260 8.58 1.05 11.31
N GLU A 261 9.05 1.75 10.28
CA GLU A 261 9.79 3.00 10.41
C GLU A 261 9.01 4.08 9.66
N SER A 262 8.42 5.05 10.37
CA SER A 262 7.71 6.13 9.71
C SER A 262 8.69 7.12 9.07
N ARG A 263 8.25 7.78 7.98
CA ARG A 263 9.01 8.86 7.32
C ARG A 263 9.38 9.97 8.29
N GLU A 264 8.48 10.30 9.22
CA GLU A 264 8.72 11.31 10.25
C GLU A 264 9.77 10.87 11.28
N LEU A 265 9.81 9.58 11.66
CA LEU A 265 10.86 9.05 12.52
C LEU A 265 12.23 9.13 11.82
N ARG A 266 12.31 8.78 10.53
CA ARG A 266 13.55 8.95 9.77
C ARG A 266 13.93 10.42 9.55
N ARG A 267 12.96 11.28 9.25
CA ARG A 267 13.20 12.72 9.05
C ARG A 267 13.71 13.36 10.33
N SER A 268 13.14 12.99 11.48
CA SER A 268 13.60 13.44 12.79
C SER A 268 15.03 12.95 13.08
N ALA A 269 15.32 11.68 12.82
CA ALA A 269 16.66 11.11 12.99
C ALA A 269 17.72 11.79 12.08
N SER A 270 17.37 12.09 10.83
CA SER A 270 18.26 12.78 9.89
C SER A 270 18.47 14.26 10.25
N GLN A 271 17.49 14.92 10.88
CA GLN A 271 17.64 16.30 11.37
C GLN A 271 18.53 16.38 12.62
N GLU A 272 18.43 15.40 13.52
CA GLU A 272 19.33 15.29 14.67
C GLU A 272 20.79 15.01 14.24
N LEU A 273 21.00 14.20 13.20
CA LEU A 273 22.34 13.94 12.64
C LEU A 273 22.93 15.12 11.85
N ALA A 274 22.11 16.06 11.38
CA ALA A 274 22.57 17.26 10.67
C ALA A 274 22.84 18.46 11.60
N THR A 275 22.45 18.35 12.87
CA THR A 275 22.59 19.41 13.88
C THR A 275 23.51 19.05 15.05
N GLY A 276 24.06 17.83 15.05
CA GLY A 276 25.13 17.37 15.95
C GLY A 276 26.48 17.29 15.26
#